data_AF-A0A9X8DLG6-F1
#
_entry.id   AF-A0A9X8DLG6-F1
#
_cell.length_a   1.000
_cell.length_b   1.000
_cell.length_c   1.000
_cell.angle_alpha   90.00
_cell.angle_beta   90.00
_cell.angle_gamma   90.00
#
_symmetry.space_group_name_H-M   'P 1'
#
loop_
_entity.id
_entity.type
_entity.pdbx_description
1 polymer ?
#
loop_
_entity_poly.entity_id
_entity_poly.type
_entity_poly.pdbx_seq_one_letter_code
_entity_poly.pdbx_strand_id
1 'polypeptide(L)'
;MKTVVCLVRGKLCRIDTEDRQFMPALKEIINTQTRSYKSLFVMEMYLMKPNGKWLKTEDPDAQKLMRLKVPASIRAMMRKNGEMNLVPFMSDPAYGFPDTEDARDDEIHILVQGQRPYCTLHHRLFWMTNLLFCLC
;
A
#
# COMPACT_ATOMS: atom_id res chain seq x y z
N MET A 1 -9.11 2.73 19.50
CA MET A 1 -7.68 2.57 19.17
C MET A 1 -7.58 1.37 18.25
N LYS A 2 -6.91 1.54 17.11
CA LYS A 2 -6.68 0.49 16.13
C LYS A 2 -5.20 0.15 16.10
N THR A 3 -4.88 -1.10 15.77
CA THR A 3 -3.49 -1.48 15.55
C THR A 3 -3.29 -2.03 14.15
N VAL A 4 -2.28 -1.48 13.48
CA VAL A 4 -2.01 -1.76 12.08
C VAL A 4 -0.60 -2.28 11.90
N VAL A 5 -0.50 -3.47 11.32
CA VAL A 5 0.77 -4.08 10.96
C VAL A 5 1.08 -3.72 9.49
N CYS A 6 2.13 -2.95 9.31
CA CYS A 6 2.60 -2.50 8.01
C CYS A 6 3.82 -3.32 7.57
N LEU A 7 3.86 -3.76 6.32
CA LEU A 7 5.06 -4.30 5.69
C LEU A 7 5.74 -3.20 4.88
N VAL A 8 6.91 -2.75 5.35
CA VAL A 8 7.67 -1.63 4.80
C VAL A 8 9.05 -2.12 4.37
N ARG A 9 9.31 -2.15 3.06
CA ARG A 9 10.59 -2.63 2.50
C ARG A 9 11.04 -3.98 3.12
N GLY A 10 10.09 -4.91 3.22
CA GLY A 10 10.34 -6.27 3.72
C GLY A 10 10.40 -6.41 5.24
N LYS A 11 10.22 -5.32 5.99
CA LYS A 11 10.19 -5.32 7.46
C LYS A 11 8.78 -5.04 7.98
N LEU A 12 8.36 -5.77 9.01
CA LEU A 12 7.11 -5.50 9.70
C LEU A 12 7.26 -4.31 10.65
N CYS A 13 6.22 -3.49 10.72
CA CYS A 13 6.14 -2.28 11.52
C CYS A 13 4.75 -2.22 12.15
N ARG A 14 4.66 -2.35 13.47
CA ARG A 14 3.40 -2.30 14.21
C ARG A 14 3.13 -0.87 14.66
N ILE A 15 1.94 -0.37 14.37
CA ILE A 15 1.55 1.01 14.65
C ILE A 15 0.20 1.00 15.34
N ASP A 16 0.18 1.56 16.55
CA ASP A 16 -1.05 1.87 17.25
C ASP A 16 -1.52 3.26 16.82
N THR A 17 -2.80 3.37 16.50
CA THR A 17 -3.37 4.57 15.91
C THR A 17 -4.74 4.87 16.50
N GLU A 18 -5.09 6.14 16.54
CA GLU A 18 -6.42 6.57 16.93
C GLU A 18 -7.42 6.38 15.79
N ASP A 19 -8.69 6.22 16.17
CA ASP A 19 -9.76 5.95 15.22
C ASP A 19 -9.88 7.09 14.17
N ARG A 20 -9.70 8.34 14.62
CA ARG A 20 -9.75 9.54 13.77
C ARG A 20 -8.39 9.92 13.17
N GLN A 21 -7.40 9.02 13.19
CA GLN A 21 -6.11 9.32 12.59
C GLN A 21 -6.24 9.47 11.08
N PHE A 22 -5.65 10.55 10.55
CA PHE A 22 -5.65 10.85 9.13
C PHE A 22 -4.62 10.03 8.36
N MET A 23 -4.92 9.62 7.13
CA MET A 23 -4.03 8.74 6.35
C MET A 23 -2.62 9.30 6.07
N PRO A 24 -2.45 10.58 5.68
CA PRO A 24 -1.15 11.25 5.62
C PRO A 24 -0.34 11.19 6.93
N ALA A 25 -1.00 11.31 8.08
CA ALA A 25 -0.32 11.19 9.36
C ALA A 25 0.15 9.76 9.63
N LEU A 26 -0.55 8.73 9.12
CA LEU A 26 -0.03 7.36 9.15
C LEU A 26 1.26 7.23 8.32
N LYS A 27 1.32 7.82 7.11
CA LYS A 27 2.55 7.84 6.30
C LYS A 27 3.71 8.46 7.08
N GLU A 28 3.45 9.54 7.82
CA GLU A 28 4.44 10.20 8.68
C GLU A 28 4.91 9.31 9.84
N ILE A 29 3.99 8.66 10.57
CA ILE A 29 4.33 7.74 11.66
C ILE A 29 5.17 6.57 11.12
N ILE A 30 4.74 5.95 10.02
CA ILE A 30 5.48 4.87 9.35
C ILE A 30 6.89 5.33 8.97
N ASN A 31 7.02 6.49 8.33
CA ASN A 31 8.32 6.96 7.86
C ASN A 31 9.23 7.39 9.02
N THR A 32 8.67 7.90 10.12
CA THR A 32 9.41 8.24 11.34
C THR A 32 10.01 6.99 11.98
N GLN A 33 9.22 5.91 12.08
CA GLN A 33 9.66 4.64 12.66
C GLN A 33 10.64 3.89 11.75
N THR A 34 10.39 3.86 10.44
CA THR A 34 11.16 3.02 9.50
C THR A 34 12.30 3.74 8.79
N ARG A 35 12.26 5.08 8.73
CA ARG A 35 13.18 5.95 7.96
C ARG A 35 13.44 5.46 6.53
N SER A 36 12.43 4.84 5.92
CA SER A 36 12.58 4.05 4.71
C SER A 36 12.49 4.87 3.41
N TYR A 37 11.90 6.07 3.49
CA TYR A 37 11.64 6.94 2.35
C TYR A 37 12.13 8.37 2.59
N LYS A 38 12.68 8.99 1.54
CA LYS A 38 13.12 10.40 1.57
C LYS A 38 11.95 11.40 1.49
N SER A 39 10.81 10.96 0.99
CA SER A 39 9.61 11.78 0.80
C SER A 39 8.37 10.94 1.06
N LEU A 40 7.36 11.53 1.71
CA LEU A 40 6.08 10.86 1.93
C LEU A 40 5.27 10.72 0.63
N PHE A 41 5.53 11.58 -0.37
CA PHE A 41 4.85 11.56 -1.66
C PHE A 41 5.14 10.30 -2.48
N VAL A 42 6.29 9.67 -2.25
CA VAL A 42 6.63 8.41 -2.93
C VAL A 42 6.13 7.19 -2.17
N MET A 43 5.50 7.35 -1.00
CA MET A 43 4.97 6.21 -0.24
C MET A 43 3.58 5.86 -0.74
N GLU A 44 3.45 4.70 -1.37
CA GLU A 44 2.19 4.12 -1.80
C GLU A 44 1.75 3.05 -0.79
N MET A 45 0.53 3.17 -0.27
CA MET A 45 -0.03 2.23 0.71
C MET A 45 -1.13 1.37 0.09
N TYR A 46 -1.08 0.06 0.30
CA TYR A 46 -2.04 -0.88 -0.24
C TYR A 46 -2.63 -1.73 0.89
N LEU A 47 -3.94 -1.92 0.88
CA LEU A 47 -4.64 -2.78 1.83
C LEU A 47 -4.38 -4.25 1.50
N MET A 48 -3.81 -5.01 2.43
CA MET A 48 -3.46 -6.42 2.24
C MET A 48 -4.63 -7.36 2.54
N LYS A 49 -5.72 -7.22 1.76
CA LYS A 49 -6.89 -8.11 1.78
C LYS A 49 -7.14 -8.76 0.40
N PRO A 50 -6.24 -9.63 -0.11
CA PRO A 50 -6.38 -10.20 -1.46
C PRO A 50 -7.68 -10.98 -1.67
N ASN A 51 -8.19 -11.66 -0.63
CA ASN A 51 -9.43 -12.45 -0.67
C ASN A 51 -10.39 -12.06 0.48
N GLY A 52 -10.41 -10.77 0.86
CA GLY A 52 -11.19 -10.29 2.01
C GLY A 52 -10.63 -10.66 3.38
N LYS A 53 -9.60 -11.51 3.44
CA LYS A 53 -8.86 -11.88 4.64
C LYS A 53 -7.50 -11.19 4.64
N TRP A 54 -6.99 -10.88 5.84
CA TRP A 54 -5.65 -10.34 6.01
C TRP A 54 -4.60 -11.33 5.53
N LEU A 55 -3.57 -10.80 4.87
CA LEU A 55 -2.43 -11.61 4.46
C LEU A 55 -1.63 -12.00 5.71
N LYS A 56 -1.40 -13.30 5.91
CA LYS A 56 -0.62 -13.76 7.06
C LYS A 56 0.87 -13.80 6.77
N THR A 57 1.71 -13.65 7.78
CA THR A 57 3.19 -13.70 7.67
C THR A 57 3.69 -15.07 7.19
N GLU A 58 2.99 -16.16 7.53
CA GLU A 58 3.28 -17.53 7.06
C GLU A 58 2.90 -17.76 5.59
N ASP A 59 2.11 -16.88 4.99
CA ASP A 59 1.70 -17.01 3.59
C ASP A 59 2.93 -16.95 2.66
N PRO A 60 3.05 -17.86 1.67
CA PRO A 60 4.14 -17.83 0.70
C PRO A 60 4.32 -16.48 0.00
N ASP A 61 3.23 -15.74 -0.22
CA ASP A 61 3.28 -14.41 -0.82
C ASP A 61 3.78 -13.35 0.16
N ALA A 62 3.45 -13.46 1.46
CA ALA A 62 4.05 -12.61 2.49
C ALA A 62 5.57 -12.84 2.61
N GLN A 63 6.00 -14.11 2.58
CA GLN A 63 7.42 -14.46 2.60
C GLN A 63 8.18 -13.89 1.41
N LYS A 64 7.56 -13.88 0.21
CA LYS A 64 8.14 -13.22 -0.96
C LYS A 64 8.22 -11.70 -0.77
N LEU A 65 7.19 -11.07 -0.21
CA LEU A 65 7.18 -9.62 0.06
C LEU A 65 8.26 -9.23 1.07
N MET A 66 8.47 -10.03 2.12
CA MET A 66 9.57 -9.86 3.09
C MET A 66 10.94 -9.92 2.41
N ARG A 67 11.07 -10.75 1.37
CA ARG A 67 12.26 -10.85 0.50
C ARG A 67 12.29 -9.81 -0.62
N LEU A 68 11.48 -8.74 -0.51
CA LEU A 68 11.38 -7.64 -1.48
C LEU A 68 10.88 -8.06 -2.88
N LYS A 69 10.25 -9.23 -3.00
CA LYS A 69 9.67 -9.73 -4.24
C LYS A 69 8.15 -9.60 -4.18
N VAL A 70 7.57 -8.83 -5.11
CA VAL A 70 6.10 -8.65 -5.20
C VAL A 70 5.50 -9.77 -6.05
N PRO A 71 4.73 -10.71 -5.47
CA PRO A 71 4.11 -11.82 -6.19
C PRO A 71 3.05 -11.36 -7.19
N ALA A 72 2.74 -12.20 -8.19
CA ALA A 72 1.75 -11.87 -9.22
C ALA A 72 0.34 -11.67 -8.64
N SER A 73 -0.04 -12.48 -7.66
CA SER A 73 -1.30 -12.38 -6.88
C SER A 73 -1.44 -11.02 -6.21
N ILE A 74 -0.42 -10.60 -5.44
CA ILE A 74 -0.40 -9.31 -4.76
C ILE A 74 -0.40 -8.16 -5.76
N ARG A 75 0.34 -8.28 -6.88
CA ARG A 75 0.31 -7.27 -7.94
C ARG A 75 -1.06 -7.15 -8.59
N ALA A 76 -1.75 -8.26 -8.82
CA ALA A 76 -3.11 -8.25 -9.35
C ALA A 76 -4.08 -7.58 -8.36
N MET A 77 -3.94 -7.88 -7.06
CA MET A 77 -4.70 -7.20 -5.99
C MET A 77 -4.42 -5.70 -5.97
N MET A 78 -3.15 -5.27 -5.99
CA MET A 78 -2.76 -3.85 -6.02
C MET A 78 -3.37 -3.13 -7.22
N ARG A 79 -3.42 -3.79 -8.39
CA ARG A 79 -4.07 -3.22 -9.59
C ARG A 79 -5.58 -3.14 -9.48
N LYS A 80 -6.21 -4.15 -8.87
CA LYS A 80 -7.68 -4.22 -8.72
C LYS A 80 -8.18 -3.22 -7.68
N ASN A 81 -7.50 -3.13 -6.54
CA ASN A 81 -7.94 -2.35 -5.40
C ASN A 81 -7.34 -0.94 -5.39
N GLY A 82 -6.25 -0.72 -6.13
CA GLY A 82 -5.53 0.55 -6.15
C GLY A 82 -4.77 0.84 -4.86
N GLU A 83 -4.10 1.99 -4.83
CA GLU A 83 -3.54 2.57 -3.61
C GLU A 83 -4.69 3.05 -2.70
N MET A 84 -4.50 2.94 -1.40
CA MET A 84 -5.35 3.57 -0.38
C MET A 84 -5.28 5.11 -0.52
N ASN A 85 -6.14 5.69 -1.35
CA ASN A 85 -6.17 7.13 -1.64
C ASN A 85 -7.52 7.81 -1.40
N LEU A 86 -8.53 7.08 -0.91
CA LEU A 86 -9.93 7.52 -1.04
C LEU A 86 -10.65 7.85 0.26
N VAL A 87 -10.06 7.60 1.43
CA VAL A 87 -10.76 7.77 2.71
C VAL A 87 -9.89 8.48 3.74
N PRO A 88 -10.44 9.44 4.51
CA PRO A 88 -9.66 10.25 5.41
C PRO A 88 -9.14 9.51 6.66
N PHE A 89 -9.88 8.56 7.24
CA PHE A 89 -9.64 8.08 8.61
C PHE A 89 -9.40 6.57 8.72
N MET A 90 -8.62 6.17 9.72
CA MET A 90 -8.34 4.76 10.03
C MET A 90 -9.57 3.96 10.47
N SER A 91 -10.54 4.60 11.13
CA SER A 91 -11.77 3.93 11.58
C SER A 91 -12.77 3.63 10.49
N ASP A 92 -12.46 3.93 9.22
CA ASP A 92 -13.42 3.72 8.16
C ASP A 92 -13.72 2.22 7.97
N PRO A 93 -15.01 1.82 7.99
CA PRO A 93 -15.41 0.43 7.81
C PRO A 93 -14.90 -0.20 6.50
N ALA A 94 -14.64 0.59 5.45
CA ALA A 94 -14.10 0.11 4.18
C ALA A 94 -12.71 -0.52 4.32
N TYR A 95 -11.89 -0.06 5.27
CA TYR A 95 -10.60 -0.67 5.56
C TYR A 95 -10.74 -1.83 6.55
N GLY A 96 -11.64 -1.69 7.52
CA GLY A 96 -11.97 -2.72 8.49
C GLY A 96 -10.76 -3.17 9.30
N PHE A 97 -9.92 -2.23 9.75
CA PHE A 97 -8.79 -2.50 10.63
C PHE A 97 -9.26 -3.01 12.00
N PRO A 98 -8.54 -3.99 12.59
CA PRO A 98 -8.91 -4.52 13.89
C PRO A 98 -8.69 -3.49 15.00
N ASP A 99 -9.50 -3.59 16.05
CA ASP A 99 -9.19 -2.96 17.32
C ASP A 99 -7.87 -3.51 17.88
N THR A 100 -7.19 -2.71 18.70
CA THR A 100 -5.88 -3.08 19.26
C THR A 100 -5.88 -4.44 19.95
N GLU A 101 -6.96 -4.78 20.65
CA GLU A 101 -7.14 -6.07 21.35
C GLU A 101 -7.32 -7.27 20.40
N ASP A 102 -7.82 -7.02 19.18
CA ASP A 102 -8.08 -8.06 18.17
C ASP A 102 -6.93 -8.20 17.16
N ALA A 103 -5.97 -7.29 17.19
CA ALA A 103 -4.91 -7.19 16.20
C ALA A 103 -3.85 -8.28 16.39
N ARG A 104 -3.83 -9.24 15.47
CA ARG A 104 -2.90 -10.38 15.50
C ARG A 104 -1.54 -10.03 14.93
N ASP A 105 -0.49 -10.57 15.56
CA ASP A 105 0.90 -10.34 15.12
C ASP A 105 1.26 -11.07 13.82
N ASP A 106 0.49 -12.10 13.46
CA ASP A 106 0.69 -12.86 12.22
C ASP A 106 0.01 -12.21 11.00
N GLU A 107 -0.74 -11.12 11.17
CA GLU A 107 -1.49 -10.49 10.09
C GLU A 107 -0.77 -9.24 9.55
N ILE A 108 -0.75 -9.09 8.23
CA ILE A 108 -0.24 -7.91 7.53
C ILE A 108 -1.45 -7.15 7.00
N HIS A 109 -1.59 -5.90 7.44
CA HIS A 109 -2.73 -5.05 7.11
C HIS A 109 -2.43 -4.11 5.94
N ILE A 110 -1.23 -3.52 5.92
CA ILE A 110 -0.82 -2.55 4.91
C ILE A 110 0.51 -2.95 4.29
N LEU A 111 0.62 -2.88 2.97
CA LEU A 111 1.90 -2.89 2.26
C LEU A 111 2.28 -1.48 1.88
N VAL A 112 3.49 -1.08 2.25
CA VAL A 112 4.04 0.25 1.92
C VAL A 112 5.15 0.07 0.88
N GLN A 113 4.92 0.57 -0.32
CA GLN A 113 5.91 0.58 -1.40
C GLN A 113 6.34 1.99 -1.75
N GLY A 114 7.55 2.11 -2.29
CA GLY A 114 7.94 3.32 -2.98
C GLY A 114 7.34 3.31 -4.36
N GLN A 115 6.78 4.43 -4.79
CA GLN A 115 6.49 4.71 -6.19
C GLN A 115 7.77 4.39 -6.95
N ARG A 116 7.76 3.28 -7.71
CA ARG A 116 8.83 3.02 -8.66
C ARG A 116 8.78 4.19 -9.63
N PRO A 117 9.91 4.81 -10.02
CA PRO A 117 9.88 5.67 -11.19
C PRO A 117 9.24 4.82 -12.28
N TYR A 118 8.05 5.21 -12.73
CA TYR A 118 7.37 4.51 -13.80
C TYR A 118 8.40 4.34 -14.91
N CYS A 119 8.76 3.09 -15.24
CA CYS A 119 9.22 2.84 -16.59
C CYS A 119 8.01 3.20 -17.44
N THR A 120 8.04 4.40 -18.02
CA THR A 120 7.10 4.95 -18.97
C THR A 120 7.09 4.04 -20.20
N LEU A 121 6.36 2.94 -20.10
CA LEU A 121 6.07 2.09 -21.23
C LEU A 121 4.58 1.79 -21.25
N HIS A 122 3.74 2.84 -21.14
CA HIS A 122 2.35 2.84 -21.62
C HIS A 122 1.67 4.23 -21.57
N HIS A 123 2.42 5.35 -21.64
CA HIS A 123 1.85 6.69 -21.81
C HIS A 123 2.33 7.39 -23.10
N ARG A 124 2.48 6.61 -24.19
CA ARG A 124 2.74 7.11 -25.55
C ARG A 124 1.68 6.73 -26.59
N LEU A 125 0.52 6.22 -26.15
CA LEU A 125 -0.57 5.84 -27.08
C LEU A 125 -1.88 6.62 -26.87
N PHE A 126 -1.94 7.57 -25.94
CA PHE A 126 -3.15 8.39 -25.72
C PHE A 126 -3.01 9.87 -26.08
N TRP A 127 -1.89 10.27 -26.69
CA TRP A 127 -1.64 11.63 -27.22
C TRP A 127 -1.22 11.66 -28.70
N MET A 128 -1.57 10.63 -29.49
CA MET A 128 -1.38 10.63 -30.95
C MET A 128 -2.63 10.19 -31.72
N THR A 129 -3.81 10.51 -31.22
CA THR A 129 -5.04 10.45 -32.02
C THR A 129 -5.76 11.79 -31.96
N ASN A 130 -5.08 12.85 -32.41
CA ASN A 130 -5.67 14.06 -32.99
C ASN A 130 -4.57 15.03 -33.43
N LEU A 131 -3.86 14.64 -34.49
CA LEU A 131 -3.15 15.55 -35.40
C LEU A 131 -2.99 14.81 -36.73
N LEU A 132 -4.12 14.62 -37.42
CA LEU A 132 -4.10 14.84 -38.87
C LEU A 132 -3.72 16.32 -39.08
N PHE A 133 -3.00 16.59 -40.17
CA PHE A 133 -2.43 17.88 -40.60
C PHE A 133 -0.99 18.16 -40.17
N CYS A 134 -0.01 17.73 -40.97
CA CYS A 134 0.78 18.62 -41.84
C CYS A 134 1.99 17.88 -42.46
N LEU A 135 2.04 17.91 -43.80
CA LEU A 135 3.25 18.01 -44.65
C LEU A 135 4.31 16.90 -44.58
N CYS A 136 4.20 15.92 -45.48
CA CYS A 136 5.03 15.72 -46.68
C CYS A 136 4.78 14.31 -47.25
#